data_AF-A0A2D6E0X3-F1
#
_entry.id   AF-A0A2D6E0X3-F1
#
_cell.length_a   1.000
_cell.length_b   1.000
_cell.length_c   1.000
_cell.angle_alpha   90.00
_cell.angle_beta   90.00
_cell.angle_gamma   90.00
#
_symmetry.space_group_name_H-M   'P 1'
#
loop_
_entity.id
_entity.type
_entity.pdbx_description
1 polymer ?
#
loop_
_entity_poly.entity_id
_entity_poly.type
_entity_poly.pdbx_seq_one_letter_code
_entity_poly.pdbx_strand_id
1 'polypeptide(L)'
;MWFWLFIVSVCLNIFMLLYVRWLLSSLAVINTDVANVSDLIADFSAHLSSVHELEMFYGDENLKSLIDHSNILIETLNDIDLMLDEKEEDEASPTP
;
A
#
# COMPACT_ATOMS: atom_id res chain seq x y z
N MET A 1 -8.30 47.03 -9.13
CA MET A 1 -9.01 45.82 -9.62
C MET A 1 -8.08 44.62 -9.77
N TRP A 2 -6.89 44.75 -10.38
CA TRP A 2 -5.94 43.64 -10.62
C TRP A 2 -5.30 43.00 -9.37
N PHE A 3 -5.18 43.73 -8.27
CA PHE A 3 -4.56 43.24 -7.03
C PHE A 3 -5.28 42.00 -6.45
N TRP A 4 -6.60 41.91 -6.66
CA TRP A 4 -7.40 40.75 -6.24
C TRP A 4 -7.05 39.48 -7.00
N LEU A 5 -6.71 39.58 -8.28
CA LEU A 5 -6.29 38.41 -9.08
C LEU A 5 -4.97 37.84 -8.57
N PHE A 6 -4.02 38.71 -8.19
CA PHE A 6 -2.76 38.29 -7.59
C PHE A 6 -2.96 37.61 -6.23
N ILE A 7 -3.83 38.14 -5.36
CA ILE A 7 -4.13 37.53 -4.06
C ILE A 7 -4.75 36.15 -4.24
N VAL A 8 -5.74 36.01 -5.14
CA VAL A 8 -6.38 34.71 -5.40
C VAL A 8 -5.37 33.69 -5.94
N SER A 9 -4.49 34.11 -6.85
CA SER A 9 -3.45 33.24 -7.39
C SER A 9 -2.47 32.77 -6.31
N VAL A 10 -2.04 33.67 -5.41
CA VAL A 10 -1.14 33.32 -4.30
C VAL A 10 -1.83 32.37 -3.31
N CYS A 11 -3.09 32.65 -2.94
CA CYS A 11 -3.87 31.76 -2.08
C CYS A 11 -4.05 30.38 -2.69
N LEU A 12 -4.33 30.29 -3.99
CA LEU A 12 -4.49 29.02 -4.68
C LEU A 12 -3.19 28.19 -4.67
N ASN A 13 -2.05 28.83 -4.89
CA ASN A 13 -0.75 28.17 -4.82
C ASN A 13 -0.46 27.64 -3.42
N ILE A 14 -0.71 28.43 -2.38
CA ILE A 14 -0.53 28.00 -0.98
C ILE A 14 -1.46 26.83 -0.66
N PHE A 15 -2.73 26.90 -1.07
CA PHE A 15 -3.68 25.82 -0.89
C PHE A 15 -3.22 24.53 -1.60
N MET A 16 -2.72 24.65 -2.83
CA MET A 16 -2.19 23.52 -3.59
C MET A 16 -0.99 22.89 -2.89
N LEU A 17 -0.06 23.69 -2.36
CA LEU A 17 1.09 23.17 -1.60
C LEU A 17 0.65 22.44 -0.33
N LEU A 18 -0.33 22.96 0.40
CA LEU A 18 -0.87 22.29 1.59
C LEU A 18 -1.58 20.98 1.22
N TYR A 19 -2.34 20.99 0.12
CA TYR A 19 -3.05 19.82 -0.37
C TYR A 19 -2.10 18.70 -0.77
N VAL A 20 -1.02 19.03 -1.51
CA VAL A 20 0.01 18.05 -1.88
C VAL A 20 0.65 17.46 -0.62
N ARG A 21 1.03 18.28 0.37
CA ARG A 21 1.59 17.75 1.64
C ARG A 21 0.64 16.83 2.39
N TRP A 22 -0.66 17.16 2.39
CA TRP A 22 -1.68 16.31 3.00
C TRP A 22 -1.86 14.99 2.25
N LEU A 23 -1.81 15.03 0.91
CA LEU A 23 -1.93 13.86 0.06
C LEU A 23 -0.75 12.90 0.24
N LEU A 24 0.49 13.43 0.27
CA LEU A 24 1.69 12.63 0.54
C LEU A 24 1.60 11.95 1.91
N SER A 25 1.20 12.69 2.95
CA SER A 25 1.03 12.11 4.28
C SER A 25 -0.04 11.02 4.32
N SER A 26 -1.12 11.19 3.57
CA SER A 26 -2.19 10.18 3.50
C SER A 26 -1.73 8.94 2.74
N LEU A 27 -0.94 9.12 1.69
CA LEU A 27 -0.37 8.02 0.91
C LEU A 27 0.60 7.18 1.76
N ALA A 28 1.47 7.81 2.55
CA ALA A 28 2.39 7.11 3.45
C ALA A 28 1.66 6.26 4.50
N VAL A 29 0.52 6.76 5.02
CA VAL A 29 -0.34 5.99 5.94
C VAL A 29 -0.94 4.78 5.23
N ILE A 30 -1.48 4.98 4.02
CA ILE A 30 -2.03 3.88 3.22
C ILE A 30 -0.96 2.82 2.96
N ASN A 31 0.29 3.21 2.68
CA ASN A 31 1.36 2.23 2.46
C ASN A 31 1.64 1.40 3.72
N THR A 32 1.75 2.08 4.86
CA THR A 32 1.94 1.41 6.15
C THR A 32 0.79 0.43 6.44
N ASP A 33 -0.44 0.83 6.13
CA ASP A 33 -1.63 -0.01 6.32
C ASP A 33 -1.62 -1.23 5.37
N VAL A 34 -1.18 -1.06 4.12
CA VAL A 34 -1.04 -2.16 3.14
C VAL A 34 0.01 -3.17 3.60
N ALA A 35 1.17 -2.70 4.07
CA ALA A 35 2.22 -3.56 4.63
C ALA A 35 1.71 -4.34 5.86
N ASN A 36 1.04 -3.67 6.79
CA ASN A 36 0.44 -4.33 7.96
C ASN A 36 -0.59 -5.40 7.58
N VAL A 37 -1.39 -5.17 6.53
CA VAL A 37 -2.35 -6.14 6.01
C VAL A 37 -1.64 -7.34 5.38
N SER A 38 -0.54 -7.12 4.65
CA SER A 38 0.30 -8.18 4.08
C SER A 38 0.83 -9.11 5.19
N ASP A 39 1.36 -8.53 6.27
CA ASP A 39 1.85 -9.28 7.44
C ASP A 39 0.74 -10.11 8.11
N LEU A 40 -0.46 -9.52 8.30
CA LEU A 40 -1.62 -10.23 8.85
C LEU A 40 -2.03 -11.44 8.00
N ILE A 41 -1.97 -11.31 6.68
CA ILE A 41 -2.30 -12.41 5.75
C ILE A 41 -1.18 -13.47 5.76
N ALA A 42 0.08 -13.06 5.88
CA ALA A 42 1.21 -13.98 6.03
C ALA A 42 1.08 -14.84 7.30
N ASP A 43 0.75 -14.22 8.43
CA ASP A 43 0.48 -14.92 9.69
C ASP A 43 -0.72 -15.87 9.57
N PHE A 44 -1.79 -15.45 8.89
CA PHE A 44 -2.95 -16.30 8.60
C PHE A 44 -2.58 -17.51 7.74
N SER A 45 -1.80 -17.30 6.67
CA SER A 45 -1.32 -18.37 5.77
C SER A 45 -0.44 -19.37 6.53
N ALA A 46 0.47 -18.88 7.38
CA ALA A 46 1.32 -19.70 8.23
C ALA A 46 0.50 -20.54 9.22
N HIS A 47 -0.54 -19.95 9.82
CA HIS A 47 -1.43 -20.70 10.71
C HIS A 47 -2.20 -21.79 9.96
N LEU A 48 -2.74 -21.49 8.77
CA LEU A 48 -3.39 -22.50 7.93
C LEU A 48 -2.45 -23.63 7.53
N SER A 49 -1.19 -23.30 7.19
CA SER A 49 -0.17 -24.32 6.89
C SER A 49 0.06 -25.25 8.09
N SER A 50 0.17 -24.69 9.30
CA SER A 50 0.31 -25.49 10.53
C SER A 50 -0.90 -26.40 10.81
N VAL A 51 -2.12 -25.96 10.43
CA VAL A 51 -3.35 -26.75 10.56
C VAL A 51 -3.45 -27.83 9.48
N HIS A 52 -3.00 -27.55 8.25
CA HIS A 52 -2.96 -28.52 7.16
C HIS A 52 -2.01 -29.69 7.45
N GLU A 53 -0.95 -29.44 8.21
CA GLU A 53 0.00 -30.47 8.66
C GLU A 53 -0.57 -31.40 9.75
N LEU A 54 -1.73 -31.08 10.34
CA LEU A 54 -2.41 -31.96 11.28
C LEU A 54 -3.02 -33.15 10.54
N GLU A 55 -2.87 -34.34 11.12
CA GLU A 55 -3.27 -35.63 10.54
C GLU A 55 -4.76 -35.70 10.15
N MET A 56 -5.62 -34.88 10.75
CA MET A 56 -7.05 -34.78 10.45
C MET A 56 -7.36 -34.02 9.14
N PHE A 57 -6.47 -33.11 8.71
CA PHE A 57 -6.68 -32.21 7.58
C PHE A 57 -5.67 -32.44 6.44
N TYR A 58 -4.75 -33.39 6.62
CA TYR A 58 -3.74 -33.75 5.63
C TYR A 58 -4.39 -34.28 4.34
N GLY A 59 -4.27 -33.52 3.25
CA GLY A 59 -4.87 -33.86 1.96
C GLY A 59 -6.22 -33.20 1.67
N ASP A 60 -6.67 -32.25 2.50
CA ASP A 60 -7.82 -31.40 2.19
C ASP A 60 -7.47 -30.40 1.06
N GLU A 61 -8.06 -30.61 -0.11
CA GLU A 61 -7.85 -29.73 -1.28
C GLU A 61 -8.35 -28.29 -1.06
N ASN A 62 -9.38 -28.08 -0.24
CA ASN A 62 -9.90 -26.74 0.05
C ASN A 62 -8.92 -25.97 0.93
N LEU A 63 -8.33 -26.62 1.94
CA LEU A 63 -7.36 -25.99 2.82
C LEU A 63 -6.07 -25.63 2.06
N LYS A 64 -5.62 -26.51 1.16
CA LYS A 64 -4.51 -26.23 0.24
C LYS A 64 -4.81 -25.04 -0.69
N SER A 65 -6.00 -25.02 -1.30
CA SER A 65 -6.44 -23.91 -2.15
C SER A 65 -6.48 -22.57 -1.39
N LEU A 66 -6.88 -22.59 -0.11
CA LEU A 66 -6.91 -21.41 0.73
C LEU A 66 -5.50 -20.88 1.08
N ILE A 67 -4.53 -21.78 1.30
CA ILE A 67 -3.11 -21.41 1.47
C ILE A 67 -2.57 -20.78 0.19
N ASP A 68 -2.82 -21.39 -0.98
CA ASP A 68 -2.38 -20.84 -2.27
C ASP A 68 -2.99 -19.45 -2.53
N HIS A 69 -4.29 -19.27 -2.27
CA HIS A 69 -4.93 -17.96 -2.39
C HIS A 69 -4.36 -16.92 -1.43
N SER A 70 -4.00 -17.31 -0.22
CA SER A 70 -3.37 -16.41 0.77
C SER A 70 -1.99 -15.97 0.29
N ASN A 71 -1.20 -16.86 -0.31
CA ASN A 71 0.11 -16.54 -0.87
C ASN A 71 0.02 -15.60 -2.08
N ILE A 72 -0.94 -15.82 -2.98
CA ILE A 72 -1.21 -14.92 -4.12
C ILE A 72 -1.58 -13.52 -3.62
N LEU A 73 -2.35 -13.44 -2.53
CA LEU A 73 -2.76 -12.17 -1.95
C LEU A 73 -1.57 -11.40 -1.35
N ILE A 74 -0.64 -12.11 -0.69
CA ILE A 74 0.62 -11.53 -0.19
C ILE A 74 1.47 -11.00 -1.35
N GLU A 75 1.63 -11.78 -2.42
CA GLU A 75 2.39 -11.37 -3.62
C GLU A 75 1.78 -10.10 -4.25
N THR A 76 0.46 -10.05 -4.37
CA THR A 76 -0.25 -8.88 -4.91
C THR A 76 -0.07 -7.64 -4.04
N LEU A 77 -0.05 -7.79 -2.71
CA LEU A 77 0.16 -6.67 -1.79
C LEU A 77 1.61 -6.17 -1.83
N ASN A 78 2.58 -7.07 -1.96
CA ASN A 78 4.00 -6.71 -2.09
C ASN A 78 4.28 -5.96 -3.41
N ASP A 79 3.61 -6.33 -4.50
CA ASP A 79 3.70 -5.59 -5.77
C ASP A 79 3.19 -4.14 -5.64
N ILE A 80 2.14 -3.91 -4.84
CA ILE A 80 1.61 -2.56 -4.59
C ILE A 80 2.62 -1.69 -3.83
N ASP A 81 3.30 -2.25 -2.84
CA ASP A 81 4.36 -1.57 -2.08
C ASP A 81 5.54 -1.17 -2.99
N LEU A 82 6.00 -2.10 -3.83
CA LEU A 82 7.12 -1.89 -4.76
C LEU A 82 6.83 -0.79 -5.80
N MET A 83 5.60 -0.74 -6.34
CA MET A 83 5.17 0.32 -7.28
C MET A 83 5.06 1.71 -6.64
N LEU A 84 4.98 1.80 -5.31
CA LEU A 84 4.95 3.08 -4.58
C LEU A 84 6.36 3.56 -4.28
N ASP A 85 7.27 2.67 -3.88
CA ASP A 85 8.69 2.98 -3.67
C ASP A 85 9.35 3.51 -4.95
N GLU A 86 9.10 2.88 -6.11
CA GLU A 86 9.61 3.35 -7.41
C GLU A 86 9.14 4.79 -7.74
N LYS A 87 7.91 5.15 -7.35
CA LYS A 87 7.39 6.51 -7.59
C LYS A 87 8.03 7.54 -6.68
N GLU A 88 8.38 7.20 -5.44
CA GLU A 88 9.09 8.12 -4.55
C GLU A 88 10.51 8.44 -5.07
N GLU A 89 11.19 7.45 -5.66
CA GLU A 89 12.52 7.64 -6.26
C GLU A 89 12.47 8.53 -7.51
N ASP A 90 11.46 8.37 -8.37
CA ASP A 90 11.28 9.18 -9.58
C ASP A 90 10.97 10.65 -9.27
N GLU A 91 10.19 10.94 -8.21
CA GLU A 91 9.87 12.31 -7.80
C GLU A 91 11.01 13.00 -7.02
N ALA A 92 11.95 12.23 -6.45
CA ALA A 92 13.11 12.75 -5.73
C ALA A 92 14.29 13.13 -6.64
N SER A 93 14.27 12.77 -7.93
CA SER A 93 15.31 13.21 -8.87
C SER A 93 15.08 14.68 -9.27
N PRO A 94 16.00 15.61 -8.93
CA PRO A 94 15.90 16.97 -9.44
C PRO A 94 16.12 16.90 -10.95
N THR A 95 15.15 17.41 -11.71
CA THR A 95 15.34 17.71 -13.13
C THR A 95 16.65 18.50 -13.30
N PRO A 96 17.53 18.10 -14.25
CA PRO A 96 18.84 18.76 -14.45
C PRO A 96 18.71 20.22 -14.89
#